data_AF-H5X9G9-F1
#
_entry.id   AF-H5X9G9-F1
#
_cell.length_a   1.000
_cell.length_b   1.000
_cell.length_c   1.000
_cell.angle_alpha   90.00
_cell.angle_beta   90.00
_cell.angle_gamma   90.00
#
_symmetry.space_group_name_H-M   'P 1'
#
loop_
_entity.id
_entity.type
_entity.pdbx_description
1 polymer ?
#
loop_
_entity_poly.entity_id
_entity_poly.type
_entity_poly.pdbx_seq_one_letter_code
_entity_poly.pdbx_strand_id
1 'polypeptide(L)'
;MATNSRIKPVERATDRSWDEWLRFMDTIDAENLNHKQIALKVYEELDGAIEQAGWWAQAVTVAYEQYIGRRVPGQRPDGTFQLSVSKQTRLGMADLMQEWQRFAAEDEDVQGMVGGDPRIGGTDRRMTWRTKAKDGSTVIVTSEPKRNGTASIVVTQLGLATLESNDLARERWSAIVKRFLADIRNSPVE
;
A
#
# COMPACT_ATOMS: atom_id res chain seq x y z
N MET A 1 -13.21 -17.64 -6.12
CA MET A 1 -12.17 -17.31 -5.11
C MET A 1 -11.61 -15.95 -5.46
N ALA A 2 -11.52 -15.02 -4.50
CA ALA A 2 -10.89 -13.73 -4.74
C ALA A 2 -9.42 -13.94 -5.13
N THR A 3 -8.96 -13.33 -6.22
CA THR A 3 -7.57 -13.45 -6.67
C THR A 3 -6.64 -12.85 -5.63
N ASN A 4 -5.86 -13.69 -4.94
CA ASN A 4 -4.86 -13.20 -3.98
C ASN A 4 -3.69 -12.57 -4.74
N SER A 5 -3.67 -11.24 -4.78
CA SER A 5 -2.66 -10.45 -5.50
C SER A 5 -1.24 -10.59 -4.96
N ARG A 6 -1.05 -11.23 -3.78
CA ARG A 6 0.26 -11.48 -3.19
C ARG A 6 0.94 -12.76 -3.67
N ILE A 7 0.21 -13.68 -4.31
CA ILE A 7 0.76 -14.97 -4.75
C ILE A 7 1.89 -14.76 -5.78
N LYS A 8 1.62 -14.10 -6.90
CA LYS A 8 2.63 -13.93 -7.96
C LYS A 8 3.91 -13.22 -7.51
N PRO A 9 3.86 -12.13 -6.70
CA PRO A 9 5.08 -11.54 -6.14
C PRO A 9 5.87 -12.50 -5.25
N VAL A 10 5.19 -13.27 -4.40
CA VAL A 10 5.83 -14.29 -3.54
C VAL A 10 6.54 -15.32 -4.41
N GLU A 11 5.86 -15.91 -5.39
CA GLU A 11 6.43 -16.95 -6.25
C GLU A 11 7.70 -16.49 -6.95
N ARG A 12 7.67 -15.27 -7.51
CA ARG A 12 8.80 -14.69 -8.24
C ARG A 12 10.01 -14.42 -7.36
N ALA A 13 9.80 -14.06 -6.10
CA ALA A 13 10.88 -13.65 -5.23
C ALA A 13 11.50 -14.79 -4.45
N THR A 14 10.70 -15.82 -4.15
CA THR A 14 11.18 -17.02 -3.48
C THR A 14 11.62 -18.10 -4.46
N ASP A 15 11.44 -17.88 -5.76
CA ASP A 15 11.63 -18.86 -6.84
C ASP A 15 10.95 -20.21 -6.52
N ARG A 16 9.74 -20.12 -5.96
CA ARG A 16 8.99 -21.27 -5.43
C ARG A 16 7.51 -21.07 -5.72
N SER A 17 6.88 -22.03 -6.37
CA SER A 17 5.46 -21.96 -6.75
C SER A 17 4.55 -21.91 -5.53
N TRP A 18 3.34 -21.38 -5.70
CA TRP A 18 2.36 -21.33 -4.61
C TRP A 18 1.99 -22.72 -4.09
N ASP A 19 1.88 -23.72 -4.96
CA ASP A 19 1.57 -25.09 -4.55
C ASP A 19 2.70 -25.71 -3.70
N GLU A 20 3.96 -25.36 -3.97
CA GLU A 20 5.09 -25.78 -3.13
C GLU A 20 5.09 -25.10 -1.77
N TRP A 21 4.62 -23.86 -1.71
CA TRP A 21 4.39 -23.17 -0.44
C TRP A 21 3.26 -23.82 0.34
N LEU A 22 2.13 -24.14 -0.30
CA LEU A 22 1.01 -24.83 0.36
C LEU A 22 1.46 -26.19 0.92
N ARG A 23 2.22 -26.98 0.17
CA ARG A 23 2.80 -28.24 0.69
C ARG A 23 3.69 -28.01 1.91
N PHE A 24 4.51 -26.96 1.92
CA PHE A 24 5.29 -26.63 3.11
C PHE A 24 4.40 -26.25 4.31
N MET A 25 3.36 -25.45 4.07
CA MET A 25 2.40 -25.08 5.12
C MET A 25 1.74 -26.32 5.74
N ASP A 26 1.40 -27.32 4.93
CA ASP A 26 0.86 -28.59 5.41
C ASP A 26 1.89 -29.34 6.28
N THR A 27 3.18 -29.35 5.89
CA THR A 27 4.23 -30.06 6.66
C THR A 27 4.48 -29.47 8.04
N ILE A 28 4.24 -28.16 8.23
CA ILE A 28 4.42 -27.47 9.50
C ILE A 28 3.11 -27.35 10.30
N ASP A 29 2.02 -27.97 9.82
CA ASP A 29 0.68 -27.84 10.41
C ASP A 29 0.27 -26.37 10.57
N ALA A 30 0.49 -25.56 9.53
CA ALA A 30 0.33 -24.11 9.57
C ALA A 30 -1.10 -23.67 9.97
N GLU A 31 -2.10 -24.51 9.72
CA GLU A 31 -3.47 -24.26 10.16
C GLU A 31 -3.54 -24.15 11.69
N ASN A 32 -2.76 -24.90 12.47
CA ASN A 32 -2.80 -24.78 13.94
C ASN A 32 -1.84 -23.72 14.51
N LEU A 33 -1.11 -23.01 13.65
CA LEU A 33 -0.14 -22.00 14.03
C LEU A 33 -0.70 -20.58 13.97
N ASN A 34 -0.24 -19.71 14.87
CA ASN A 34 -0.48 -18.28 14.77
C ASN A 34 0.49 -17.61 13.77
N HIS A 35 0.16 -16.37 13.38
CA HIS A 35 0.94 -15.57 12.44
C HIS A 35 2.46 -15.58 12.70
N LYS A 36 2.86 -15.38 13.97
CA LYS A 36 4.27 -15.30 14.36
C LYS A 36 4.97 -16.64 14.19
N GLN A 37 4.28 -17.74 14.51
CA GLN A 37 4.82 -19.09 14.37
C GLN A 37 5.00 -19.46 12.89
N ILE A 38 4.01 -19.17 12.03
CA ILE A 38 4.11 -19.40 10.59
C ILE A 38 5.27 -18.57 10.01
N ALA A 39 5.33 -17.27 10.32
CA ALA A 39 6.38 -16.39 9.81
C ALA A 39 7.78 -16.82 10.25
N LEU A 40 7.94 -17.38 11.45
CA LEU A 40 9.21 -17.95 11.91
C LEU A 40 9.59 -19.17 11.07
N LYS A 41 8.66 -20.11 10.84
CA LYS A 41 8.91 -21.30 10.02
C LYS A 41 9.24 -20.96 8.57
N VAL A 42 8.52 -20.01 7.98
CA VAL A 42 8.84 -19.55 6.62
C VAL A 42 10.19 -18.83 6.59
N TYR A 43 10.54 -18.07 7.63
CA TYR A 43 11.85 -17.43 7.71
C TYR A 43 12.97 -18.47 7.75
N GLU A 44 12.83 -19.52 8.57
CA GLU A 44 13.80 -20.64 8.63
C GLU A 44 14.05 -21.28 7.25
N GLU A 45 13.03 -21.35 6.38
CA GLU A 45 13.17 -21.85 5.00
C GLU A 45 13.86 -20.87 4.04
N LEU A 46 13.72 -19.56 4.27
CA LEU A 46 14.19 -18.51 3.36
C LEU A 46 15.54 -17.94 3.77
N ASP A 47 15.92 -18.08 5.03
CA ASP A 47 17.14 -17.51 5.59
C ASP A 47 18.38 -18.06 4.87
N GLY A 48 19.25 -17.17 4.43
CA GLY A 48 20.43 -17.51 3.61
C GLY A 48 20.14 -17.93 2.17
N ALA A 49 18.88 -18.21 1.79
CA ALA A 49 18.50 -18.57 0.42
C ALA A 49 18.18 -17.34 -0.45
N ILE A 50 17.57 -16.31 0.14
CA ILE A 50 17.18 -15.09 -0.57
C ILE A 50 17.50 -13.82 0.21
N GLU A 51 17.65 -12.70 -0.52
CA GLU A 51 17.72 -11.38 0.11
C GLU A 51 16.38 -11.02 0.76
N GLN A 52 16.44 -10.28 1.88
CA GLN A 52 15.26 -9.81 2.61
C GLN A 52 14.32 -10.94 3.06
N ALA A 53 14.88 -12.11 3.41
CA ALA A 53 14.13 -13.29 3.86
C ALA A 53 13.05 -12.97 4.91
N GLY A 54 13.36 -12.12 5.90
CA GLY A 54 12.39 -11.70 6.92
C GLY A 54 11.16 -10.98 6.36
N TRP A 55 11.33 -10.18 5.30
CA TRP A 55 10.21 -9.49 4.63
C TRP A 55 9.38 -10.47 3.80
N TRP A 56 10.03 -11.37 3.05
CA TRP A 56 9.32 -12.38 2.25
C TRP A 56 8.61 -13.42 3.11
N ALA A 57 9.15 -13.77 4.28
CA ALA A 57 8.50 -14.65 5.24
C ALA A 57 7.16 -14.08 5.74
N GLN A 58 7.12 -12.78 6.02
CA GLN A 58 5.87 -12.06 6.33
C GLN A 58 4.91 -12.10 5.13
N ALA A 59 5.39 -11.84 3.92
CA ALA A 59 4.57 -11.81 2.71
C ALA A 59 3.92 -13.17 2.40
N VAL A 60 4.68 -14.26 2.47
CA VAL A 60 4.20 -15.65 2.31
C VAL A 60 3.16 -15.98 3.38
N THR A 61 3.44 -15.67 4.65
CA THR A 61 2.52 -15.93 5.77
C THR A 61 1.18 -15.22 5.55
N VAL A 62 1.22 -13.94 5.17
CA VAL A 62 0.00 -13.17 4.88
C VAL A 62 -0.76 -13.76 3.69
N ALA A 63 -0.05 -14.19 2.64
CA ALA A 63 -0.69 -14.82 1.48
C ALA A 63 -1.40 -16.13 1.87
N TYR A 64 -0.79 -16.93 2.76
CA TYR A 64 -1.38 -18.16 3.27
C TYR A 64 -2.61 -17.87 4.14
N GLU A 65 -2.52 -16.94 5.09
CA GLU A 65 -3.67 -16.52 5.92
C GLU A 65 -4.85 -16.01 5.08
N GLN A 66 -4.56 -15.33 3.97
CA GLN A 66 -5.60 -14.91 3.01
C GLN A 66 -6.19 -16.08 2.24
N TYR A 67 -5.36 -17.05 1.87
CA TYR A 67 -5.80 -18.27 1.18
C TYR A 67 -6.78 -19.09 2.05
N ILE A 68 -6.50 -19.25 3.34
CA ILE A 68 -7.37 -19.97 4.29
C ILE A 68 -8.45 -19.08 4.93
N GLY A 69 -8.58 -17.82 4.48
CA GLY A 69 -9.66 -16.91 4.93
C GLY A 69 -9.50 -16.31 6.33
N ARG A 70 -8.34 -16.46 6.99
CA ARG A 70 -8.06 -15.83 8.31
C ARG A 70 -7.87 -14.33 8.23
N ARG A 71 -7.49 -13.83 7.07
CA ARG A 71 -7.23 -12.41 6.83
C ARG A 71 -7.82 -12.01 5.49
N VAL A 72 -8.40 -10.83 5.43
CA VAL A 72 -8.83 -10.23 4.15
C VAL A 72 -7.79 -9.21 3.65
N PRO A 73 -7.69 -8.96 2.33
CA PRO A 73 -6.81 -7.92 1.79
C PRO A 73 -7.01 -6.55 2.44
N GLY A 74 -5.92 -5.87 2.80
CA GLY A 74 -5.95 -4.55 3.43
C GLY A 74 -6.16 -4.56 4.95
N GLN A 75 -6.56 -5.68 5.56
CA GLN A 75 -6.75 -5.76 7.00
C GLN A 75 -5.43 -5.72 7.78
N ARG A 76 -5.42 -4.95 8.87
CA ARG A 76 -4.31 -4.80 9.82
C ARG A 76 -4.53 -5.66 11.07
N PRO A 77 -3.48 -5.89 11.89
CA PRO A 77 -3.60 -6.68 13.12
C PRO A 77 -4.61 -6.14 14.13
N ASP A 78 -4.86 -4.83 14.14
CA ASP A 78 -5.85 -4.16 15.01
C ASP A 78 -7.29 -4.25 14.48
N GLY A 79 -7.53 -4.98 13.39
CA GLY A 79 -8.84 -5.14 12.76
C GLY A 79 -9.23 -4.01 11.81
N THR A 80 -8.47 -2.91 11.77
CA THR A 80 -8.68 -1.82 10.82
C THR A 80 -8.16 -2.16 9.43
N PHE A 81 -8.47 -1.33 8.46
CA PHE A 81 -8.10 -1.50 7.06
C PHE A 81 -7.20 -0.36 6.57
N GLN A 82 -6.38 -0.72 5.60
CA GLN A 82 -5.46 0.18 4.90
C GLN A 82 -5.46 -0.13 3.41
N LEU A 83 -5.40 0.93 2.61
CA LEU A 83 -5.13 0.86 1.19
C LEU A 83 -4.02 1.84 0.79
N SER A 84 -3.44 1.57 -0.37
CA SER A 84 -2.62 2.54 -1.09
C SER A 84 -2.95 2.54 -2.58
N VAL A 85 -2.92 3.73 -3.18
CA VAL A 85 -2.98 3.96 -4.63
C VAL A 85 -1.69 4.66 -5.03
N SER A 86 -0.99 4.14 -6.03
CA SER A 86 0.30 4.67 -6.48
C SER A 86 0.34 4.83 -8.00
N LYS A 87 0.87 5.97 -8.45
CA LYS A 87 1.11 6.25 -9.87
C LYS A 87 2.42 7.00 -10.06
N GLN A 88 3.12 6.65 -11.14
CA GLN A 88 4.33 7.35 -11.57
C GLN A 88 3.97 8.66 -12.25
N THR A 89 4.82 9.68 -12.10
CA THR A 89 4.68 10.97 -12.78
C THR A 89 5.98 11.34 -13.50
N ARG A 90 5.94 12.44 -14.25
CA ARG A 90 7.12 13.03 -14.91
C ARG A 90 7.79 14.11 -14.07
N LEU A 91 7.15 14.54 -12.98
CA LEU A 91 7.59 15.64 -12.15
C LEU A 91 8.66 15.19 -11.16
N GLY A 92 9.52 16.13 -10.75
CA GLY A 92 10.41 15.95 -9.61
C GLY A 92 9.61 15.89 -8.30
N MET A 93 10.29 15.51 -7.21
CA MET A 93 9.64 15.29 -5.92
C MET A 93 8.98 16.55 -5.34
N ALA A 94 9.68 17.70 -5.39
CA ALA A 94 9.20 18.97 -4.87
C ALA A 94 8.01 19.49 -5.70
N ASP A 95 8.18 19.57 -7.02
CA ASP A 95 7.13 20.01 -7.95
C ASP A 95 5.89 19.13 -7.81
N LEU A 96 6.05 17.80 -7.75
CA LEU A 96 4.91 16.90 -7.56
C LEU A 96 4.13 17.20 -6.27
N MET A 97 4.81 17.56 -5.18
CA MET A 97 4.14 17.91 -3.92
C MET A 97 3.49 19.28 -3.99
N GLN A 98 4.07 20.25 -4.71
CA GLN A 98 3.46 21.55 -4.94
C GLN A 98 2.19 21.42 -5.79
N GLU A 99 2.26 20.69 -6.90
CA GLU A 99 1.12 20.41 -7.78
C GLU A 99 0.01 19.67 -7.02
N TRP A 100 0.38 18.67 -6.20
CA TRP A 100 -0.59 17.96 -5.36
C TRP A 100 -1.29 18.91 -4.38
N GLN A 101 -0.57 19.84 -3.74
CA GLN A 101 -1.17 20.79 -2.80
C GLN A 101 -2.17 21.71 -3.49
N ARG A 102 -1.83 22.25 -4.67
CA ARG A 102 -2.75 23.11 -5.44
C ARG A 102 -4.00 22.33 -5.83
N PHE A 103 -3.82 21.15 -6.43
CA PHE A 103 -4.94 20.29 -6.81
C PHE A 103 -5.83 19.92 -5.61
N ALA A 104 -5.21 19.49 -4.51
CA ALA A 104 -5.91 19.08 -3.30
C ALA A 104 -6.70 20.21 -2.64
N ALA A 105 -6.27 21.46 -2.80
CA ALA A 105 -6.97 22.64 -2.28
C ALA A 105 -8.28 22.94 -3.02
N GLU A 106 -8.38 22.53 -4.30
CA GLU A 106 -9.52 22.84 -5.18
C GLU A 106 -10.42 21.62 -5.46
N ASP A 107 -9.89 20.40 -5.40
CA ASP A 107 -10.66 19.19 -5.69
C ASP A 107 -11.69 18.88 -4.58
N GLU A 108 -12.97 18.90 -4.96
CA GLU A 108 -14.11 18.71 -4.06
C GLU A 108 -14.09 17.37 -3.32
N ASP A 109 -13.58 16.29 -3.94
CA ASP A 109 -13.51 14.99 -3.27
C ASP A 109 -12.45 14.98 -2.18
N VAL A 110 -11.30 15.62 -2.43
CA VAL A 110 -10.24 15.76 -1.44
C VAL A 110 -10.74 16.64 -0.29
N GLN A 111 -11.26 17.83 -0.58
CA GLN A 111 -11.81 18.75 0.42
C GLN A 111 -12.97 18.13 1.22
N GLY A 112 -13.82 17.34 0.56
CA GLY A 112 -14.92 16.62 1.19
C GLY A 112 -14.46 15.60 2.24
N MET A 113 -13.26 15.04 2.09
CA MET A 113 -12.71 14.00 2.98
C MET A 113 -11.84 14.55 4.11
N VAL A 114 -11.13 15.65 3.87
CA VAL A 114 -10.24 16.28 4.86
C VAL A 114 -11.03 16.70 6.11
N GLY A 115 -10.59 16.24 7.28
CA GLY A 115 -11.17 16.55 8.60
C GLY A 115 -10.37 17.60 9.39
N GLY A 116 -9.30 18.14 8.83
CA GLY A 116 -8.50 19.22 9.42
C GLY A 116 -7.33 19.62 8.52
N ASP A 117 -6.63 20.69 8.89
CA ASP A 117 -5.58 21.26 8.03
C ASP A 117 -4.47 20.24 7.73
N PRO A 118 -4.20 19.98 6.43
CA PRO A 118 -3.13 19.08 6.06
C PRO A 118 -1.77 19.64 6.49
N ARG A 119 -0.94 18.75 7.02
CA ARG A 119 0.45 19.06 7.35
C ARG A 119 1.36 18.57 6.24
N ILE A 120 2.24 19.45 5.79
CA ILE A 120 3.37 19.09 4.95
C ILE A 120 4.54 18.73 5.86
N GLY A 121 5.16 17.59 5.60
CA GLY A 121 6.39 17.20 6.25
C GLY A 121 7.30 16.49 5.27
N GLY A 122 8.59 16.49 5.52
CA GLY A 122 9.54 15.80 4.65
C GLY A 122 10.91 16.47 4.61
N THR A 123 11.79 15.86 3.82
CA THR A 123 13.10 16.37 3.44
C THR A 123 13.28 16.20 1.94
N ASP A 124 14.43 16.60 1.40
CA ASP A 124 14.81 16.39 0.00
C ASP A 124 14.82 14.91 -0.44
N ARG A 125 14.64 13.97 0.50
CA ARG A 125 14.57 12.53 0.24
C ARG A 125 13.14 11.97 0.19
N ARG A 126 12.16 12.67 0.76
CA ARG A 126 10.75 12.25 0.79
C ARG A 126 9.87 13.39 1.28
N MET A 127 8.84 13.75 0.52
CA MET A 127 7.83 14.73 0.95
C MET A 127 6.48 14.06 1.19
N THR A 128 5.76 14.54 2.20
CA THR A 128 4.47 14.02 2.62
C THR A 128 3.47 15.14 2.88
N TRP A 129 2.25 14.94 2.44
CA TRP A 129 1.05 15.69 2.81
C TRP A 129 0.19 14.75 3.66
N ARG A 130 -0.17 15.17 4.87
CA ARG A 130 -0.89 14.30 5.83
C ARG A 130 -2.07 15.03 6.43
N THR A 131 -3.22 14.36 6.51
CA THR A 131 -4.38 14.86 7.25
C THR A 131 -5.16 13.74 7.95
N LYS A 132 -5.98 14.13 8.93
CA LYS A 132 -7.05 13.29 9.46
C LYS A 132 -8.27 13.44 8.55
N ALA A 133 -8.89 12.33 8.19
CA ALA A 133 -10.15 12.34 7.46
C ALA A 133 -11.33 12.47 8.44
N LYS A 134 -12.48 12.89 7.92
CA LYS A 134 -13.72 13.08 8.71
C LYS A 134 -14.23 11.80 9.36
N ASP A 135 -13.90 10.64 8.80
CA ASP A 135 -14.24 9.31 9.33
C ASP A 135 -13.26 8.84 10.44
N GLY A 136 -12.29 9.67 10.83
CA GLY A 136 -11.27 9.35 11.83
C GLY A 136 -10.04 8.63 11.26
N SER A 137 -10.09 8.18 10.01
CA SER A 137 -8.94 7.59 9.32
C SER A 137 -7.85 8.62 9.04
N THR A 138 -6.66 8.17 8.66
CA THR A 138 -5.52 9.04 8.35
C THR A 138 -5.14 8.91 6.88
N VAL A 139 -5.05 10.03 6.18
CA VAL A 139 -4.61 10.11 4.80
C VAL A 139 -3.17 10.62 4.76
N ILE A 140 -2.33 9.94 3.98
CA ILE A 140 -0.95 10.32 3.72
C ILE A 140 -0.74 10.25 2.21
N VAL A 141 -0.42 11.39 1.61
CA VAL A 141 0.05 11.47 0.23
C VAL A 141 1.55 11.69 0.26
N THR A 142 2.29 10.82 -0.41
CA THR A 142 3.75 10.86 -0.47
C THR A 142 4.18 11.17 -1.89
N SER A 143 5.09 12.12 -2.04
CA SER A 143 5.91 12.28 -3.23
C SER A 143 7.17 11.45 -3.05
N GLU A 144 7.21 10.28 -3.69
CA GLU A 144 8.26 9.27 -3.52
C GLU A 144 9.27 9.38 -4.68
N PRO A 145 10.52 9.81 -4.44
CA PRO A 145 11.49 10.01 -5.51
C PRO A 145 11.92 8.69 -6.15
N LYS A 146 12.30 8.76 -7.43
CA LYS A 146 12.82 7.67 -8.23
C LYS A 146 14.25 7.97 -8.67
N ARG A 147 15.00 6.91 -8.98
CA ARG A 147 16.42 7.01 -9.39
C ARG A 147 16.63 7.84 -10.66
N ASN A 148 15.61 7.95 -11.51
CA ASN A 148 15.64 8.73 -12.76
C ASN A 148 15.29 10.21 -12.57
N GLY A 149 15.18 10.70 -11.33
CA GLY A 149 14.86 12.10 -11.03
C GLY A 149 13.37 12.44 -11.01
N THR A 150 12.49 11.53 -11.43
CA THR A 150 11.04 11.74 -11.30
C THR A 150 10.52 11.24 -9.95
N ALA A 151 9.25 11.51 -9.65
CA ALA A 151 8.60 11.01 -8.45
C ALA A 151 7.34 10.20 -8.79
N SER A 152 6.88 9.43 -7.81
CA SER A 152 5.56 8.78 -7.84
C SER A 152 4.70 9.37 -6.74
N ILE A 153 3.43 9.62 -7.05
CA ILE A 153 2.44 9.95 -6.04
C ILE A 153 1.93 8.65 -5.41
N VAL A 154 2.03 8.55 -4.09
CA VAL A 154 1.54 7.41 -3.32
C VAL A 154 0.55 7.91 -2.29
N VAL A 155 -0.74 7.64 -2.51
CA VAL A 155 -1.79 7.93 -1.54
C VAL A 155 -2.00 6.70 -0.68
N THR A 156 -2.01 6.88 0.64
CA THR A 156 -2.31 5.82 1.61
C THR A 156 -3.37 6.32 2.58
N GLN A 157 -4.40 5.51 2.81
CA GLN A 157 -5.41 5.75 3.83
C GLN A 157 -5.39 4.61 4.85
N LEU A 158 -5.36 4.97 6.14
CA LEU A 158 -5.09 4.10 7.27
C LEU A 158 -6.20 4.22 8.31
N GLY A 159 -6.61 3.09 8.90
CA GLY A 159 -7.57 3.09 10.00
C GLY A 159 -9.03 3.10 9.54
N LEU A 160 -9.31 2.54 8.35
CA LEU A 160 -10.68 2.36 7.87
C LEU A 160 -11.35 1.23 8.66
N ALA A 161 -12.60 1.42 9.07
CA ALA A 161 -13.25 0.51 10.01
C ALA A 161 -13.66 -0.84 9.38
N THR A 162 -13.87 -0.88 8.06
CA THR A 162 -14.43 -2.03 7.37
C THR A 162 -13.77 -2.26 6.01
N LEU A 163 -13.90 -3.49 5.48
CA LEU A 163 -13.45 -3.80 4.12
C LEU A 163 -14.22 -2.95 3.08
N GLU A 164 -15.52 -2.77 3.27
CA GLU A 164 -16.35 -1.96 2.37
C GLU A 164 -15.88 -0.50 2.30
N SER A 165 -15.60 0.14 3.44
CA SER A 165 -15.06 1.51 3.45
C SER A 165 -13.66 1.59 2.84
N ASN A 166 -12.86 0.53 2.98
CA ASN A 166 -11.57 0.39 2.29
C ASN A 166 -11.69 0.27 0.77
N ASP A 167 -12.65 -0.48 0.27
CA ASP A 167 -12.85 -0.66 -1.17
C ASP A 167 -13.43 0.61 -1.81
N LEU A 168 -14.42 1.24 -1.17
CA LEU A 168 -14.94 2.54 -1.59
C LEU A 168 -13.85 3.62 -1.61
N ALA A 169 -13.01 3.66 -0.58
CA ALA A 169 -11.89 4.60 -0.53
C ALA A 169 -10.86 4.33 -1.64
N ARG A 170 -10.61 3.05 -2.00
CA ARG A 170 -9.71 2.69 -3.11
C ARG A 170 -10.23 3.19 -4.44
N GLU A 171 -11.53 3.03 -4.71
CA GLU A 171 -12.17 3.52 -5.92
C GLU A 171 -12.09 5.05 -5.99
N ARG A 172 -12.44 5.73 -4.89
CA ARG A 172 -12.38 7.18 -4.79
C ARG A 172 -10.96 7.72 -5.02
N TRP A 173 -9.96 7.17 -4.34
CA TRP A 173 -8.57 7.59 -4.53
C TRP A 173 -8.03 7.29 -5.92
N SER A 174 -8.46 6.18 -6.54
CA SER A 174 -8.09 5.88 -7.92
C SER A 174 -8.65 6.93 -8.89
N ALA A 175 -9.88 7.40 -8.66
CA ALA A 175 -10.48 8.49 -9.43
C ALA A 175 -9.78 9.83 -9.21
N ILE A 176 -9.53 10.22 -7.94
CA ILE A 176 -8.83 11.45 -7.57
C ILE A 176 -7.44 11.50 -8.21
N VAL A 177 -6.63 10.44 -8.04
CA VAL A 177 -5.28 10.37 -8.61
C VAL A 177 -5.34 10.44 -10.13
N LYS A 178 -6.34 9.82 -10.77
CA LYS A 178 -6.51 9.92 -12.23
C LYS A 178 -6.81 11.36 -12.67
N ARG A 179 -7.66 12.10 -11.95
CA ARG A 179 -7.94 13.52 -12.22
C ARG A 179 -6.69 14.37 -12.04
N PHE A 180 -5.99 14.21 -10.92
CA PHE A 180 -4.73 14.89 -10.66
C PHE A 180 -3.70 14.68 -11.77
N LEU A 181 -3.53 13.45 -12.25
CA LEU A 181 -2.61 13.16 -13.36
C LEU A 181 -3.04 13.80 -14.69
N ALA A 182 -4.34 14.04 -14.89
CA ALA A 182 -4.82 14.77 -16.05
C ALA A 182 -4.56 16.27 -15.93
N ASP A 183 -4.73 16.84 -14.72
CA ASP A 183 -4.45 18.24 -14.40
C ASP A 183 -2.98 18.60 -14.71
N ILE A 184 -2.03 17.88 -14.11
CA ILE A 184 -0.59 18.15 -14.28
C ILE A 184 -0.08 17.90 -15.71
N ARG A 185 -0.84 17.20 -16.55
CA ARG A 185 -0.50 17.01 -17.97
C ARG A 185 -0.95 18.21 -18.81
N ASN A 186 -1.98 18.92 -18.36
CA ASN A 186 -2.56 20.06 -19.05
C ASN A 186 -2.02 21.40 -18.53
N SER A 187 -1.35 21.41 -17.36
CA SER A 187 -0.59 22.57 -16.89
C SER A 187 0.60 22.86 -17.82
N PRO A 188 0.76 24.09 -18.33
CA PRO A 188 1.96 24.49 -19.06
C PRO A 188 3.19 24.28 -18.17
N VAL A 189 4.23 23.66 -18.73
CA VAL A 189 5.57 23.73 -18.12
C VAL A 189 6.04 25.16 -18.33
N GLU A 190 6.13 25.96 -17.27
CA GLU A 190 6.85 27.23 -17.29
C GLU A 190 8.36 27.00 -17.52
#